data_AF-Q07YC2-F1
#
_entry.id   AF-Q07YC2-F1
#
_cell.length_a   1.000
_cell.length_b   1.000
_cell.length_c   1.000
_cell.angle_alpha   90.00
_cell.angle_beta   90.00
_cell.angle_gamma   90.00
#
_symmetry.space_group_name_H-M   'P 1'
#
loop_
_entity.id
_entity.type
_entity.pdbx_description
1 polymer ?
#
loop_
_entity_poly.entity_id
_entity_poly.type
_entity_poly.pdbx_seq_one_letter_code
_entity_poly.pdbx_strand_id
1 'polypeptide(L)'
;MTSRVVARYFYSIIMAVLLLTLAGCKSTPTPSPKPVNIVPTELSHLPTDAATQGLNIIDTQLSLGDRNLYLANNGNIKMLSTAECRLDISAHRGDFRQPESSANAIASALNDNFNSVEIDVMLLKDGTWVNHHDSQTGRATVYYTGERFKLNRMNFQEFANLKLRDKHTNNLLDQRPIAAVEAFKTFAALRNNNQQLNVEIKSDTNGQKLVELDNMLIKYIGLGGFYYSAADQDTLYKLRGINSSVYLGFIQGGHPTSIEKLTADLRKGAKNDAYYLDNQSKLELVGRYGTKRYRSRYKDYTAKSSLSKLQKKLGRHSGLHLDIRSFMQHPSVKYYAHQLGMKVYTYSLNGSEYHQSQLIKLPTAQLPDGAIVDATPYKICQRLFNAAVPTKRYEPSSHLGRYIASLPQDADFDRFNEMRGYQTEGYYLSLGSGLAPINRTPVKVVPNNIPTPLLEHGFPTITDEKIDNDTGETIILRLPQRQAK
;
A
#
# COMPACT_ATOMS: atom_id res chain seq x y z
N MET A 1 -50.70 52.42 -48.10
CA MET A 1 -49.24 52.56 -47.80
C MET A 1 -48.94 52.70 -46.30
N THR A 2 -49.73 52.10 -45.39
CA THR A 2 -49.60 52.35 -43.93
C THR A 2 -49.39 51.10 -43.08
N SER A 3 -49.42 49.89 -43.65
CA SER A 3 -49.32 48.64 -42.88
C SER A 3 -47.89 48.09 -42.72
N ARG A 4 -46.96 48.40 -43.64
CA ARG A 4 -45.58 47.84 -43.61
C ARG A 4 -44.60 48.58 -42.72
N VAL A 5 -44.90 49.81 -42.32
CA VAL A 5 -44.01 50.61 -41.47
C VAL A 5 -44.16 50.22 -39.99
N VAL A 6 -45.39 49.97 -39.54
CA VAL A 6 -45.67 49.61 -38.13
C VAL A 6 -45.05 48.26 -37.75
N ALA A 7 -45.06 47.28 -38.67
CA ALA A 7 -44.47 45.97 -38.41
C ALA A 7 -42.94 46.03 -38.22
N ARG A 8 -42.22 46.88 -39.00
CA ARG A 8 -40.76 47.00 -38.87
C ARG A 8 -40.33 47.61 -37.54
N TYR A 9 -41.04 48.62 -37.04
CA TYR A 9 -40.75 49.20 -35.73
C TYR A 9 -41.04 48.23 -34.59
N PHE A 10 -42.07 47.40 -34.71
CA PHE A 10 -42.40 46.39 -33.69
C PHE A 10 -41.32 45.31 -33.57
N TYR A 11 -40.81 44.80 -34.69
CA TYR A 11 -39.71 43.82 -34.69
C TYR A 11 -38.39 44.42 -34.20
N SER A 12 -38.08 45.68 -34.53
CA SER A 12 -36.88 46.36 -34.03
C SER A 12 -36.93 46.60 -32.52
N ILE A 13 -38.10 46.92 -31.96
CA ILE A 13 -38.26 47.11 -30.52
C ILE A 13 -38.16 45.76 -29.79
N ILE A 14 -38.82 44.70 -30.30
CA ILE A 14 -38.71 43.35 -29.72
C ILE A 14 -37.25 42.86 -29.75
N MET A 15 -36.52 43.09 -30.84
CA MET A 15 -35.13 42.66 -30.94
C MET A 15 -34.19 43.48 -30.05
N ALA A 16 -34.45 44.77 -29.88
CA ALA A 16 -33.70 45.63 -28.94
C ALA A 16 -33.96 45.24 -27.48
N VAL A 17 -35.20 44.90 -27.12
CA VAL A 17 -35.54 44.40 -25.78
C VAL A 17 -34.91 43.02 -25.54
N LEU A 18 -34.90 42.12 -26.53
CA LEU A 18 -34.23 40.82 -26.42
C LEU A 18 -32.71 40.98 -26.22
N LEU A 19 -32.07 41.89 -26.96
CA LEU A 19 -30.64 42.19 -26.83
C LEU A 19 -30.31 42.84 -25.48
N LEU A 20 -31.20 43.68 -24.93
CA LEU A 20 -31.05 44.26 -23.59
C LEU A 20 -31.25 43.20 -22.49
N THR A 21 -32.15 42.21 -22.67
CA THR A 21 -32.29 41.10 -21.71
C THR A 21 -31.11 40.11 -21.74
N LEU A 22 -30.44 39.94 -22.88
CA LEU A 22 -29.25 39.09 -23.01
C LEU A 22 -27.96 39.76 -22.51
N ALA A 23 -27.93 41.09 -22.41
CA ALA A 23 -26.81 41.84 -21.83
C ALA A 23 -26.84 41.89 -20.29
N GLY A 24 -27.97 41.55 -19.66
CA GLY A 24 -28.17 41.63 -18.20
C GLY A 24 -27.64 40.46 -17.36
N CYS A 25 -27.09 39.40 -17.98
CA CYS A 25 -26.62 38.20 -17.27
C CYS A 25 -25.09 38.01 -17.32
N LYS A 26 -24.32 39.09 -17.19
CA LYS A 26 -22.86 39.03 -16.96
C LYS A 26 -22.45 39.77 -15.69
N SER A 27 -22.96 39.29 -14.57
CA SER A 27 -22.30 39.45 -13.29
C SER A 27 -22.12 38.06 -12.70
N THR A 28 -21.22 37.28 -13.29
CA THR A 28 -20.59 36.17 -12.59
C THR A 28 -19.94 36.79 -11.35
N PRO A 29 -20.32 36.41 -10.13
CA PRO A 29 -19.61 36.86 -8.95
C PRO A 29 -18.13 36.55 -9.18
N THR A 30 -17.27 37.56 -9.06
CA THR A 30 -15.82 37.33 -8.94
C THR A 30 -15.64 36.21 -7.94
N PRO A 31 -14.98 35.09 -8.31
CA PRO A 31 -14.78 34.01 -7.36
C PRO A 31 -14.10 34.62 -6.15
N SER A 32 -14.75 34.54 -4.98
CA SER A 32 -14.14 34.98 -3.73
C SER A 32 -12.73 34.40 -3.70
N PRO A 33 -11.69 35.21 -3.45
CA PRO A 33 -10.33 34.71 -3.38
C PRO A 33 -10.35 33.52 -2.42
N LYS A 34 -9.91 32.35 -2.92
CA LYS A 34 -9.80 31.16 -2.07
C LYS A 34 -9.06 31.61 -0.80
N PRO A 35 -9.61 31.37 0.39
CA PRO A 35 -8.96 31.82 1.62
C PRO A 35 -7.52 31.32 1.58
N VAL A 36 -6.58 32.26 1.69
CA VAL A 36 -5.15 31.95 1.69
C VAL A 36 -4.95 31.00 2.87
N ASN A 37 -4.46 29.79 2.59
CA ASN A 37 -4.21 28.81 3.64
C ASN A 37 -3.01 29.31 4.46
N ILE A 38 -3.27 29.98 5.58
CA ILE A 38 -2.23 30.49 6.47
C ILE A 38 -1.74 29.31 7.30
N VAL A 39 -0.50 28.89 7.04
CA VAL A 39 0.18 27.88 7.87
C VAL A 39 0.60 28.55 9.19
N PRO A 40 0.16 28.04 10.36
CA PRO A 40 0.64 28.54 11.64
C PRO A 40 2.16 28.47 11.73
N THR A 41 2.81 29.49 12.30
CA THR A 41 4.28 29.58 12.41
C THR A 41 4.87 28.37 13.13
N GLU A 42 4.16 27.84 14.13
CA GLU A 42 4.56 26.66 14.89
C GLU A 42 4.68 25.41 14.01
N LEU A 43 3.95 25.36 12.89
CA LEU A 43 3.86 24.22 11.99
C LEU A 43 4.71 24.39 10.72
N SER A 44 5.42 25.52 10.55
CA SER A 44 6.15 25.84 9.32
C SER A 44 7.32 24.90 9.02
N HIS A 45 7.78 24.14 10.01
CA HIS A 45 8.85 23.16 9.89
C HIS A 45 8.36 21.78 9.43
N LEU A 46 7.04 21.55 9.41
CA LEU A 46 6.46 20.29 8.99
C LEU A 46 6.47 20.16 7.47
N PRO A 47 6.39 18.92 6.94
CA PRO A 47 6.21 18.69 5.51
C PRO A 47 5.01 19.45 4.92
N THR A 48 5.10 19.82 3.65
CA THR A 48 4.07 20.64 2.97
C THR A 48 2.70 20.00 2.91
N ASP A 49 2.62 18.67 3.05
CA ASP A 49 1.36 17.94 3.09
C ASP A 49 0.81 17.76 4.52
N ALA A 50 1.43 18.36 5.54
CA ALA A 50 0.91 18.34 6.90
C ALA A 50 -0.44 19.07 7.01
N ALA A 51 -1.32 18.51 7.84
CA ALA A 51 -2.57 19.15 8.22
C ALA A 51 -2.31 20.43 9.02
N THR A 52 -2.83 21.56 8.54
CA THR A 52 -2.62 22.90 9.12
C THR A 52 -3.92 23.52 9.63
N GLN A 53 -5.03 22.81 9.48
CA GLN A 53 -6.36 23.25 9.88
C GLN A 53 -7.02 22.21 10.78
N GLY A 54 -7.99 22.66 11.57
CA GLY A 54 -8.75 21.81 12.48
C GLY A 54 -8.63 22.24 13.95
N LEU A 55 -9.57 21.78 14.77
CA LEU A 55 -9.57 22.05 16.20
C LEU A 55 -8.32 21.45 16.85
N ASN A 56 -7.58 22.26 17.62
CA ASN A 56 -6.35 21.85 18.30
C ASN A 56 -5.26 21.30 17.36
N ILE A 57 -5.24 21.73 16.08
CA ILE A 57 -4.31 21.18 15.09
C ILE A 57 -2.84 21.39 15.48
N ILE A 58 -2.51 22.55 16.06
CA ILE A 58 -1.14 22.85 16.52
C ILE A 58 -0.73 21.86 17.61
N ASP A 59 -1.56 21.71 18.64
CA ASP A 59 -1.30 20.79 19.77
C ASP A 59 -1.22 19.32 19.31
N THR A 60 -2.07 18.93 18.35
CA THR A 60 -2.07 17.59 17.73
C THR A 60 -0.76 17.32 16.99
N GLN A 61 -0.34 18.25 16.13
CA GLN A 61 0.87 18.11 15.33
C GLN A 61 2.13 18.11 16.19
N LEU A 62 2.21 18.97 17.21
CA LEU A 62 3.34 18.97 18.14
C LEU A 62 3.38 17.70 19.00
N SER A 63 2.23 17.15 19.43
CA SER A 63 2.18 15.87 20.14
C SER A 63 2.63 14.69 19.27
N LEU A 64 2.28 14.70 17.98
CA LEU A 64 2.77 13.72 17.02
C LEU A 64 4.26 13.93 16.73
N GLY A 65 4.69 15.18 16.61
CA GLY A 65 6.08 15.56 16.33
C GLY A 65 7.04 15.10 17.42
N ASP A 66 6.61 15.10 18.68
CA ASP A 66 7.34 14.51 19.81
C ASP A 66 7.64 13.02 19.64
N ARG A 67 6.90 12.34 18.75
CA ARG A 67 7.07 10.94 18.37
C ARG A 67 7.64 10.75 16.97
N ASN A 68 8.24 11.78 16.36
CA ASN A 68 8.70 11.72 14.97
C ASN A 68 7.55 11.42 13.97
N LEU A 69 6.33 11.86 14.29
CA LEU A 69 5.13 11.69 13.47
C LEU A 69 4.49 13.04 13.11
N TYR A 70 3.62 13.05 12.11
CA TYR A 70 2.70 14.15 11.84
C TYR A 70 1.42 13.65 11.17
N LEU A 71 0.35 14.44 11.28
CA LEU A 71 -0.91 14.23 10.58
C LEU A 71 -0.84 14.89 9.21
N ALA A 72 -1.06 14.14 8.14
CA ALA A 72 -1.15 14.68 6.80
C ALA A 72 -2.57 15.16 6.45
N ASN A 73 -2.68 15.99 5.41
CA ASN A 73 -3.94 16.55 4.91
C ASN A 73 -4.93 15.46 4.43
N ASN A 74 -4.43 14.28 4.08
CA ASN A 74 -5.26 13.12 3.72
C ASN A 74 -5.75 12.31 4.94
N GLY A 75 -5.41 12.73 6.16
CA GLY A 75 -5.81 12.07 7.41
C GLY A 75 -4.88 10.94 7.87
N ASN A 76 -3.84 10.61 7.10
CA ASN A 76 -2.85 9.60 7.50
C ASN A 76 -1.87 10.15 8.53
N ILE A 77 -1.40 9.30 9.43
CA ILE A 77 -0.24 9.59 10.28
C ILE A 77 1.02 9.11 9.56
N LYS A 78 2.03 9.98 9.46
CA LYS A 78 3.26 9.74 8.70
C LYS A 78 4.48 10.02 9.57
N MET A 79 5.61 9.41 9.21
CA MET A 79 6.91 9.70 9.83
C MET A 79 7.44 11.06 9.37
N LEU A 80 7.90 11.90 10.29
CA LEU A 80 8.64 13.13 9.97
C LEU A 80 10.00 12.81 9.34
N SER A 81 10.69 11.79 9.89
CA SER A 81 11.96 11.30 9.38
C SER A 81 12.01 9.78 9.41
N THR A 82 12.46 9.18 8.30
CA THR A 82 12.76 7.76 8.19
C THR A 82 14.25 7.44 8.39
N ALA A 83 15.06 8.41 8.85
CA ALA A 83 16.52 8.24 8.96
C ALA A 83 16.95 7.09 9.89
N GLU A 84 16.16 6.78 10.92
CA GLU A 84 16.41 5.65 11.83
C GLU A 84 16.06 4.29 11.19
N CYS A 85 15.28 4.31 10.12
CA CYS A 85 14.82 3.16 9.39
C CYS A 85 15.85 2.72 8.36
N ARG A 86 16.83 1.93 8.81
CA ARG A 86 17.95 1.44 7.97
C ARG A 86 17.53 0.26 7.08
N LEU A 87 16.47 0.44 6.31
CA LEU A 87 15.87 -0.54 5.40
C LEU A 87 15.14 0.20 4.28
N ASP A 88 15.41 -0.15 3.02
CA ASP A 88 14.63 0.38 1.89
C ASP A 88 13.22 -0.26 1.90
N ILE A 89 12.18 0.55 2.07
CA ILE A 89 10.78 0.09 2.09
C ILE A 89 10.15 0.38 0.74
N SER A 90 9.78 -0.70 0.04
CA SER A 90 9.15 -0.65 -1.28
C SER A 90 7.66 -0.99 -1.16
N ALA A 91 6.80 -0.10 -1.66
CA ALA A 91 5.35 -0.33 -1.73
C ALA A 91 5.04 -1.36 -2.81
N HIS A 92 4.54 -2.54 -2.45
CA HIS A 92 4.22 -3.61 -3.41
C HIS A 92 2.95 -3.25 -4.19
N ARG A 93 3.08 -3.05 -5.51
CA ARG A 93 2.04 -2.56 -6.43
C ARG A 93 1.43 -1.21 -6.04
N GLY A 94 2.21 -0.37 -5.36
CA GLY A 94 1.74 0.87 -4.75
C GLY A 94 1.22 0.69 -3.31
N ASP A 95 0.49 1.67 -2.83
CA ASP A 95 -0.07 1.65 -1.48
C ASP A 95 -1.18 0.61 -1.36
N PHE A 96 -1.03 -0.32 -0.42
CA PHE A 96 -1.94 -1.44 -0.22
C PHE A 96 -3.37 -1.04 0.18
N ARG A 97 -3.58 0.20 0.64
CA ARG A 97 -4.90 0.76 0.98
C ARG A 97 -5.67 1.24 -0.24
N GLN A 98 -5.02 1.29 -1.40
CA GLN A 98 -5.61 1.69 -2.67
C GLN A 98 -5.71 0.47 -3.60
N PRO A 99 -6.52 0.54 -4.67
CA PRO A 99 -6.57 -0.53 -5.68
C PRO A 99 -5.17 -0.75 -6.25
N GLU A 100 -4.66 -1.97 -6.18
CA GLU A 100 -3.30 -2.29 -6.62
C GLU A 100 -3.06 -1.91 -8.08
N SER A 101 -1.80 -1.56 -8.42
CA SER A 101 -1.40 -1.17 -9.78
C SER A 101 -2.17 0.03 -10.37
N SER A 102 -2.86 0.82 -9.55
CA SER A 102 -3.56 2.04 -9.95
C SER A 102 -2.68 3.29 -9.81
N ALA A 103 -3.08 4.38 -10.48
CA ALA A 103 -2.43 5.68 -10.31
C ALA A 103 -2.54 6.19 -8.85
N ASN A 104 -3.69 5.94 -8.21
CA ASN A 104 -3.91 6.32 -6.82
C ASN A 104 -3.01 5.54 -5.85
N ALA A 105 -2.77 4.25 -6.09
CA ALA A 105 -1.84 3.47 -5.29
C ALA A 105 -0.40 3.99 -5.40
N ILE A 106 0.04 4.37 -6.60
CA ILE A 106 1.36 4.98 -6.81
C ILE A 106 1.45 6.33 -6.10
N ALA A 107 0.46 7.21 -6.31
CA ALA A 107 0.41 8.53 -5.70
C ALA A 107 0.40 8.46 -4.17
N SER A 108 -0.42 7.58 -3.60
CA SER A 108 -0.53 7.38 -2.16
C SER A 108 0.78 6.84 -1.57
N ALA A 109 1.46 5.90 -2.24
CA ALA A 109 2.75 5.39 -1.77
C ALA A 109 3.86 6.46 -1.82
N LEU A 110 3.88 7.29 -2.85
CA LEU A 110 4.83 8.40 -2.93
C LEU A 110 4.57 9.42 -1.83
N ASN A 111 3.31 9.78 -1.63
CA ASN A 111 2.89 10.64 -0.55
C ASN A 111 3.33 10.06 0.80
N ASP A 112 3.14 8.77 1.04
CA ASP A 112 3.47 8.12 2.31
C ASP A 112 4.97 7.80 2.50
N ASN A 113 5.84 8.44 1.72
CA ASN A 113 7.30 8.44 1.88
C ASN A 113 7.94 7.04 1.79
N PHE A 114 7.35 6.13 1.01
CA PHE A 114 8.04 4.89 0.64
C PHE A 114 9.34 5.20 -0.11
N ASN A 115 10.40 4.43 0.11
CA ASN A 115 11.68 4.59 -0.60
C ASN A 115 11.53 4.22 -2.08
N SER A 116 10.69 3.24 -2.37
CA SER A 116 10.33 2.90 -3.74
C SER A 116 8.88 2.45 -3.87
N VAL A 117 8.37 2.55 -5.09
CA VAL A 117 7.08 1.99 -5.48
C VAL A 117 7.34 0.87 -6.46
N GLU A 118 6.85 -0.33 -6.18
CA GLU A 118 6.90 -1.44 -7.10
C GLU A 118 5.63 -1.49 -7.93
N ILE A 119 5.79 -1.78 -9.23
CA ILE A 119 4.71 -1.99 -10.18
C ILE A 119 5.06 -3.19 -11.07
N ASP A 120 4.01 -3.84 -11.57
CA ASP A 120 4.13 -4.96 -12.49
C ASP A 120 3.81 -4.51 -13.91
N VAL A 121 4.64 -4.88 -14.88
CA VAL A 121 4.37 -4.59 -16.29
C VAL A 121 4.16 -5.84 -17.13
N MET A 122 3.11 -5.80 -17.94
CA MET A 122 2.72 -6.87 -18.87
C MET A 122 2.43 -6.35 -20.27
N LEU A 123 2.57 -7.23 -21.26
CA LEU A 123 2.23 -6.96 -22.65
C LEU A 123 0.82 -7.46 -23.00
N LEU A 124 0.05 -6.59 -23.64
CA LEU A 124 -1.18 -6.94 -24.34
C LEU A 124 -0.89 -7.57 -25.71
N LYS A 125 -1.93 -8.11 -26.38
CA LYS A 125 -1.83 -8.72 -27.72
C LYS A 125 -1.28 -7.74 -28.76
N ASP A 126 -1.66 -6.48 -28.67
CA ASP A 126 -1.20 -5.41 -29.57
C ASP A 126 0.21 -4.88 -29.22
N GLY A 127 0.85 -5.45 -28.20
CA GLY A 127 2.19 -5.06 -27.76
C GLY A 127 2.23 -3.81 -26.88
N THR A 128 1.08 -3.35 -26.36
CA THR A 128 1.00 -2.26 -25.38
C THR A 128 1.42 -2.75 -23.99
N TRP A 129 2.27 -1.96 -23.31
CA TRP A 129 2.65 -2.19 -21.92
C TRP A 129 1.59 -1.64 -20.95
N VAL A 130 1.13 -2.47 -20.02
CA VAL A 130 0.15 -2.12 -18.99
C VAL A 130 0.70 -2.35 -17.59
N ASN A 131 0.22 -1.59 -16.60
CA ASN A 131 0.53 -1.82 -15.18
C ASN A 131 -0.44 -2.87 -14.63
N HIS A 132 -0.01 -4.13 -14.59
CA HIS A 132 -0.86 -5.25 -14.17
C HIS A 132 -0.03 -6.47 -13.78
N HIS A 133 -0.45 -7.18 -12.74
CA HIS A 133 0.25 -8.34 -12.20
C HIS A 133 -0.19 -9.69 -12.80
N ASP A 134 -1.49 -9.88 -13.04
CA ASP A 134 -2.04 -11.20 -13.31
C ASP A 134 -2.13 -11.49 -14.80
N SER A 135 -1.91 -12.74 -15.20
CA SER A 135 -2.03 -13.13 -16.61
C SER A 135 -3.46 -13.13 -17.17
N GLN A 136 -4.46 -12.96 -16.30
CA GLN A 136 -5.87 -12.90 -16.64
C GLN A 136 -6.66 -11.95 -15.73
N THR A 137 -7.81 -11.48 -16.20
CA THR A 137 -8.77 -10.71 -15.41
C THR A 137 -9.53 -11.57 -14.40
N GLY A 138 -10.15 -10.92 -13.41
CA GLY A 138 -11.06 -11.53 -12.44
C GLY A 138 -10.81 -11.08 -10.99
N ARG A 139 -9.53 -10.91 -10.63
CA ARG A 139 -9.10 -10.51 -9.28
C ARG A 139 -9.03 -8.99 -9.13
N ALA A 140 -7.96 -8.37 -9.62
CA ALA A 140 -7.72 -6.92 -9.49
C ALA A 140 -8.49 -6.09 -10.54
N THR A 141 -8.70 -6.66 -11.73
CA THR A 141 -9.44 -6.02 -12.84
C THR A 141 -10.52 -6.95 -13.35
N VAL A 142 -11.69 -6.41 -13.67
CA VAL A 142 -12.88 -7.20 -13.98
C VAL A 142 -13.59 -6.58 -15.17
N TYR A 143 -14.11 -7.42 -16.06
CA TYR A 143 -15.03 -6.97 -17.10
C TYR A 143 -16.46 -6.95 -16.54
N TYR A 144 -17.34 -6.05 -16.98
CA TYR A 144 -18.65 -5.85 -16.35
C TYR A 144 -19.54 -7.11 -16.34
N THR A 145 -19.30 -8.08 -17.23
CA THR A 145 -20.02 -9.38 -17.25
C THR A 145 -19.49 -10.37 -16.19
N GLY A 146 -18.36 -10.08 -15.54
CA GLY A 146 -17.68 -10.99 -14.62
C GLY A 146 -16.81 -12.06 -15.31
N GLU A 147 -16.81 -12.10 -16.64
CA GLU A 147 -16.00 -13.04 -17.41
C GLU A 147 -14.49 -12.78 -17.27
N ARG A 148 -13.72 -13.86 -17.40
CA ARG A 148 -12.27 -13.86 -17.26
C ARG A 148 -11.60 -14.01 -18.62
N PHE A 149 -10.61 -13.16 -18.85
CA PHE A 149 -9.92 -13.08 -20.12
C PHE A 149 -8.42 -12.98 -19.89
N LYS A 150 -7.65 -13.62 -20.76
CA LYS A 150 -6.18 -13.55 -20.71
C LYS A 150 -5.70 -12.20 -21.23
N LEU A 151 -4.81 -11.55 -20.49
CA LEU A 151 -4.26 -10.23 -20.87
C LEU A 151 -3.55 -10.28 -22.23
N ASN A 152 -2.79 -11.35 -22.49
CA ASN A 152 -2.06 -11.52 -23.76
C ASN A 152 -2.96 -11.78 -24.98
N ARG A 153 -4.29 -11.78 -24.81
CA ARG A 153 -5.28 -11.87 -25.89
C ARG A 153 -6.08 -10.58 -26.07
N MET A 154 -5.93 -9.62 -25.17
CA MET A 154 -6.63 -8.34 -25.22
C MET A 154 -5.84 -7.30 -26.01
N ASN A 155 -6.54 -6.37 -26.65
CA ASN A 155 -5.98 -5.08 -27.07
C ASN A 155 -6.17 -4.01 -25.98
N PHE A 156 -5.57 -2.84 -26.16
CA PHE A 156 -5.66 -1.76 -25.17
C PHE A 156 -7.08 -1.23 -24.95
N GLN A 157 -7.93 -1.18 -25.99
CA GLN A 157 -9.31 -0.71 -25.85
C GLN A 157 -10.12 -1.64 -24.94
N GLU A 158 -9.98 -2.95 -25.11
CA GLU A 158 -10.60 -3.96 -24.25
C GLU A 158 -10.10 -3.85 -22.81
N PHE A 159 -8.78 -3.70 -22.64
CA PHE A 159 -8.17 -3.52 -21.32
C PHE A 159 -8.65 -2.25 -20.62
N ALA A 160 -8.75 -1.13 -21.34
CA ALA A 160 -9.19 0.16 -20.80
C ALA A 160 -10.68 0.17 -20.40
N ASN A 161 -11.48 -0.77 -20.91
CA ASN A 161 -12.89 -0.95 -20.55
C ASN A 161 -13.09 -1.82 -19.28
N LEU A 162 -12.01 -2.38 -18.73
CA LEU A 162 -12.08 -3.09 -17.45
C LEU A 162 -12.30 -2.11 -16.29
N LYS A 163 -12.83 -2.62 -15.18
CA LYS A 163 -12.95 -1.90 -13.91
C LYS A 163 -11.98 -2.48 -12.88
N LEU A 164 -11.42 -1.60 -12.05
CA LEU A 164 -10.65 -1.99 -10.88
C LEU A 164 -11.58 -2.53 -9.79
N ARG A 165 -11.02 -3.34 -8.90
CA ARG A 165 -11.71 -3.87 -7.74
C ARG A 165 -11.06 -3.34 -6.45
N ASP A 166 -11.90 -3.01 -5.49
CA ASP A 166 -11.47 -2.72 -4.13
C ASP A 166 -10.98 -4.00 -3.44
N LYS A 167 -9.78 -3.95 -2.87
CA LYS A 167 -9.12 -5.12 -2.26
C LYS A 167 -9.81 -5.60 -0.98
N HIS A 168 -10.48 -4.71 -0.24
CA HIS A 168 -11.05 -5.04 1.05
C HIS A 168 -12.51 -5.48 0.96
N THR A 169 -13.28 -4.78 0.13
CA THR A 169 -14.73 -4.98 -0.02
C THR A 169 -15.07 -5.84 -1.23
N ASN A 170 -14.11 -6.11 -2.11
CA ASN A 170 -14.31 -6.81 -3.37
C ASN A 170 -15.29 -6.07 -4.33
N ASN A 171 -15.64 -4.82 -4.05
CA ASN A 171 -16.54 -4.01 -4.88
C ASN A 171 -15.87 -3.57 -6.18
N LEU A 172 -16.66 -3.46 -7.26
CA LEU A 172 -16.21 -2.81 -8.48
C LEU A 172 -16.11 -1.31 -8.25
N LEU A 173 -15.01 -0.73 -8.71
CA LEU A 173 -14.76 0.69 -8.64
C LEU A 173 -15.02 1.32 -10.00
N ASP A 174 -15.48 2.58 -10.00
CA ASP A 174 -15.58 3.37 -11.23
C ASP A 174 -14.21 3.93 -11.64
N GLN A 175 -13.23 3.03 -11.75
CA GLN A 175 -11.85 3.31 -12.13
C GLN A 175 -11.38 2.22 -13.10
N ARG A 176 -10.67 2.60 -14.16
CA ARG A 176 -10.08 1.63 -15.10
C ARG A 176 -8.64 1.30 -14.72
N PRO A 177 -8.10 0.14 -15.13
CA PRO A 177 -6.66 -0.08 -15.07
C PRO A 177 -5.92 0.84 -16.04
N ILE A 178 -4.63 1.01 -15.81
CA ILE A 178 -3.80 2.00 -16.49
C ILE A 178 -2.70 1.36 -17.35
N ALA A 179 -2.33 2.04 -18.43
CA ALA A 179 -1.13 1.69 -19.18
C ALA A 179 0.13 1.95 -18.33
N ALA A 180 1.24 1.26 -18.65
CA ALA A 180 2.51 1.46 -17.94
C ALA A 180 2.99 2.91 -18.05
N VAL A 181 2.78 3.55 -19.21
CA VAL A 181 3.14 4.96 -19.43
C VAL A 181 2.38 5.93 -18.50
N GLU A 182 1.13 5.60 -18.13
CA GLU A 182 0.36 6.40 -17.19
C GLU A 182 0.89 6.26 -15.76
N ALA A 183 1.33 5.05 -15.39
CA ALA A 183 2.04 4.82 -14.13
C ALA A 183 3.34 5.63 -14.07
N PHE A 184 4.12 5.68 -15.15
CA PHE A 184 5.37 6.43 -15.20
C PHE A 184 5.15 7.94 -15.05
N LYS A 185 4.14 8.48 -15.73
CA LYS A 185 3.75 9.90 -15.61
C LYS A 185 3.29 10.24 -14.19
N THR A 186 2.46 9.37 -13.59
CA THR A 186 2.00 9.55 -12.21
C THR A 186 3.17 9.56 -11.24
N PHE A 187 4.09 8.61 -11.39
CA PHE A 187 5.29 8.52 -10.56
C PHE A 187 6.19 9.76 -10.73
N ALA A 188 6.49 10.14 -11.97
CA ALA A 188 7.34 11.29 -12.27
C ALA A 188 6.78 12.62 -11.74
N ALA A 189 5.46 12.79 -11.76
CA ALA A 189 4.80 14.01 -11.31
C ALA A 189 4.83 14.20 -9.79
N LEU A 190 4.96 13.11 -9.01
CA LEU A 190 4.74 13.14 -7.56
C LEU A 190 5.96 12.72 -6.74
N ARG A 191 6.96 12.09 -7.34
CA ARG A 191 8.10 11.56 -6.58
C ARG A 191 8.97 12.68 -6.00
N ASN A 192 9.60 12.37 -4.87
CA ASN A 192 10.79 13.05 -4.40
C ASN A 192 12.06 12.48 -5.05
N ASN A 193 13.17 13.21 -5.01
CA ASN A 193 14.43 12.82 -5.66
C ASN A 193 15.04 11.51 -5.16
N ASN A 194 14.73 11.11 -3.93
CA ASN A 194 15.21 9.88 -3.31
C ASN A 194 14.28 8.68 -3.51
N GLN A 195 13.14 8.85 -4.18
CA GLN A 195 12.17 7.78 -4.43
C GLN A 195 12.40 7.16 -5.80
N GLN A 196 12.33 5.82 -5.88
CA GLN A 196 12.55 5.08 -7.12
C GLN A 196 11.33 4.23 -7.51
N LEU A 197 11.15 4.00 -8.81
CA LEU A 197 10.16 3.07 -9.34
C LEU A 197 10.82 1.70 -9.59
N ASN A 198 10.36 0.65 -8.93
CA ASN A 198 10.69 -0.73 -9.29
C ASN A 198 9.71 -1.23 -10.35
N VAL A 199 10.21 -1.60 -11.52
CA VAL A 199 9.39 -2.13 -12.61
C VAL A 199 9.63 -3.63 -12.73
N GLU A 200 8.69 -4.44 -12.23
CA GLU A 200 8.72 -5.89 -12.37
C GLU A 200 8.20 -6.33 -13.75
N ILE A 201 9.03 -7.01 -14.54
CA ILE A 201 8.61 -7.54 -15.84
C ILE A 201 8.04 -8.94 -15.68
N LYS A 202 6.74 -9.10 -15.95
CA LYS A 202 6.01 -10.38 -15.79
C LYS A 202 5.80 -11.15 -17.11
N SER A 203 5.93 -10.47 -18.25
CA SER A 203 5.70 -11.07 -19.57
C SER A 203 6.99 -11.58 -20.20
N ASP A 204 6.91 -12.72 -20.88
CA ASP A 204 7.95 -13.11 -21.84
C ASP A 204 7.97 -12.08 -22.97
N THR A 205 9.16 -11.57 -23.28
CA THR A 205 9.33 -10.42 -24.18
C THR A 205 10.67 -10.44 -24.90
N ASN A 206 10.69 -9.76 -26.05
CA ASN A 206 11.88 -9.63 -26.88
C ASN A 206 12.64 -8.32 -26.57
N GLY A 207 13.87 -8.22 -27.10
CA GLY A 207 14.73 -7.06 -26.86
C GLY A 207 14.12 -5.74 -27.34
N GLN A 208 13.40 -5.74 -28.46
CA GLN A 208 12.78 -4.52 -29.00
C GLN A 208 11.75 -3.93 -28.03
N LYS A 209 10.90 -4.77 -27.46
CA LYS A 209 9.89 -4.34 -26.48
C LYS A 209 10.49 -3.87 -25.16
N LEU A 210 11.65 -4.43 -24.77
CA LEU A 210 12.41 -3.94 -23.62
C LEU A 210 13.06 -2.57 -23.89
N VAL A 211 13.55 -2.32 -25.11
CA VAL A 211 14.07 -1.01 -25.51
C VAL A 211 12.95 0.04 -25.50
N GLU A 212 11.76 -0.30 -26.02
CA GLU A 212 10.59 0.59 -25.95
C GLU A 212 10.23 0.95 -24.50
N LEU A 213 10.24 -0.04 -23.60
CA LEU A 213 9.97 0.15 -22.17
C LEU A 213 11.01 1.07 -21.50
N ASP A 214 12.30 0.81 -21.71
CA ASP A 214 13.40 1.62 -21.14
C ASP A 214 13.37 3.06 -21.67
N ASN A 215 13.12 3.27 -22.96
CA ASN A 215 12.97 4.60 -23.55
C ASN A 215 11.79 5.37 -22.93
N MET A 216 10.65 4.71 -22.65
CA MET A 216 9.54 5.36 -21.96
C MET A 216 9.93 5.78 -20.55
N LEU A 217 10.60 4.91 -19.79
CA LEU A 217 11.04 5.22 -18.43
C LEU A 217 12.06 6.37 -18.42
N ILE A 218 13.08 6.33 -19.27
CA ILE A 218 14.05 7.42 -19.40
C ILE A 218 13.35 8.74 -19.75
N LYS A 219 12.39 8.71 -20.68
CA LYS A 219 11.66 9.92 -21.10
C LYS A 219 10.84 10.56 -19.99
N TYR A 220 10.11 9.78 -19.20
CA TYR A 220 9.18 10.33 -18.20
C TYR A 220 9.79 10.47 -16.82
N ILE A 221 10.65 9.54 -16.41
CA ILE A 221 11.20 9.42 -15.05
C ILE A 221 12.64 9.94 -15.03
N GLY A 222 13.40 9.78 -16.10
CA GLY A 222 14.82 10.10 -16.14
C GLY A 222 15.70 9.03 -15.50
N LEU A 223 17.00 9.10 -15.80
CA LEU A 223 18.00 8.16 -15.28
C LEU A 223 18.08 8.22 -13.75
N GLY A 224 18.28 7.06 -13.12
CA GLY A 224 18.39 6.93 -11.66
C GLY A 224 17.07 6.95 -10.89
N GLY A 225 15.95 7.31 -11.53
CA GLY A 225 14.63 7.33 -10.90
C GLY A 225 13.86 6.00 -10.95
N PHE A 226 14.42 4.96 -11.58
CA PHE A 226 13.79 3.64 -11.69
C PHE A 226 14.83 2.52 -11.68
N TYR A 227 14.35 1.31 -11.45
CA TYR A 227 15.09 0.07 -11.62
C TYR A 227 14.16 -1.06 -12.06
N TYR A 228 14.74 -2.19 -12.49
CA TYR A 228 13.98 -3.35 -12.92
C TYR A 228 14.11 -4.52 -11.95
N SER A 229 13.06 -5.32 -11.88
CA SER A 229 13.12 -6.68 -11.35
C SER A 229 12.44 -7.68 -12.28
N ALA A 230 12.89 -8.93 -12.26
CA ALA A 230 12.22 -10.01 -12.99
C ALA A 230 12.59 -11.39 -12.42
N ALA A 231 11.66 -12.34 -12.54
CA ALA A 231 11.92 -13.74 -12.25
C ALA A 231 12.59 -14.50 -13.41
N ASP A 232 12.59 -13.93 -14.62
CA ASP A 232 13.27 -14.48 -15.78
C ASP A 232 14.69 -13.88 -15.93
N GLN A 233 15.71 -14.75 -15.92
CA GLN A 233 17.11 -14.33 -16.02
C GLN A 233 17.45 -13.77 -17.39
N ASP A 234 16.86 -14.33 -18.46
CA ASP A 234 17.18 -13.91 -19.83
C ASP A 234 16.66 -12.50 -20.11
N THR A 235 15.50 -12.14 -19.56
CA THR A 235 14.98 -10.77 -19.54
C THR A 235 15.97 -9.79 -18.89
N LEU A 236 16.52 -10.14 -17.72
CA LEU A 236 17.52 -9.30 -17.06
C LEU A 236 18.84 -9.22 -17.84
N TYR A 237 19.27 -10.28 -18.50
CA TYR A 237 20.46 -10.26 -19.35
C TYR A 237 20.28 -9.35 -20.56
N LYS A 238 19.12 -9.41 -21.22
CA LYS A 238 18.77 -8.48 -22.30
C LYS A 238 18.76 -7.04 -21.80
N LEU A 239 18.11 -6.77 -20.66
CA LEU A 239 18.08 -5.44 -20.06
C LEU A 239 19.46 -4.91 -19.72
N ARG A 240 20.38 -5.74 -19.22
CA ARG A 240 21.76 -5.30 -18.95
C ARG A 240 22.47 -4.82 -20.23
N GLY A 241 22.17 -5.45 -21.38
CA GLY A 241 22.67 -5.01 -22.68
C GLY A 241 22.04 -3.70 -23.18
N ILE A 242 20.79 -3.43 -22.82
CA ILE A 242 20.04 -2.22 -23.20
C ILE A 242 20.43 -1.03 -22.32
N ASN A 243 20.45 -1.23 -21.00
CA ASN A 243 20.77 -0.23 -20.00
C ASN A 243 21.84 -0.77 -19.06
N SER A 244 23.09 -0.42 -19.34
CA SER A 244 24.26 -0.93 -18.62
C SER A 244 24.36 -0.40 -17.19
N SER A 245 23.67 0.69 -16.87
CA SER A 245 23.80 1.41 -15.60
C SER A 245 22.68 1.13 -14.60
N VAL A 246 21.50 0.69 -15.06
CA VAL A 246 20.32 0.50 -14.19
C VAL A 246 20.51 -0.67 -13.20
N TYR A 247 19.90 -0.56 -12.02
CA TYR A 247 19.84 -1.68 -11.09
C TYR A 247 18.94 -2.80 -11.63
N LEU A 248 19.37 -4.05 -11.51
CA LEU A 248 18.62 -5.25 -11.91
C LEU A 248 18.44 -6.21 -10.74
N GLY A 249 17.20 -6.40 -10.29
CA GLY A 249 16.83 -7.34 -9.23
C GLY A 249 16.35 -8.68 -9.80
N PHE A 250 17.09 -9.77 -9.53
CA PHE A 250 16.62 -11.11 -9.85
C PHE A 250 15.68 -11.63 -8.76
N ILE A 251 14.43 -11.94 -9.14
CA ILE A 251 13.43 -12.49 -8.24
C ILE A 251 13.53 -14.01 -8.25
N GLN A 252 14.05 -14.57 -7.16
CA GLN A 252 14.00 -16.01 -6.94
C GLN A 252 12.57 -16.39 -6.55
N GLY A 253 12.05 -17.48 -7.12
CA GLY A 253 10.70 -17.97 -6.78
C GLY A 253 10.50 -18.19 -5.27
N GLY A 254 9.24 -18.18 -4.83
CA GLY A 254 8.91 -18.31 -3.41
C GLY A 254 9.43 -19.60 -2.78
N HIS A 255 9.81 -19.56 -1.51
CA HIS A 255 10.25 -20.75 -0.79
C HIS A 255 9.17 -21.86 -0.86
N PRO A 256 9.53 -23.15 -1.04
CA PRO A 256 8.54 -24.23 -1.14
C PRO A 256 7.51 -24.26 -0.01
N THR A 257 7.91 -24.01 1.24
CA THR A 257 6.97 -23.94 2.37
C THR A 257 6.04 -22.73 2.31
N SER A 258 6.50 -21.58 1.80
CA SER A 258 5.64 -20.41 1.62
C SER A 258 4.54 -20.72 0.61
N ILE A 259 4.91 -21.40 -0.48
CA ILE A 259 4.00 -21.91 -1.51
C ILE A 259 3.01 -22.93 -0.93
N GLU A 260 3.48 -23.88 -0.12
CA GLU A 260 2.61 -24.89 0.49
C GLU A 260 1.59 -24.29 1.46
N LYS A 261 2.02 -23.35 2.31
CA LYS A 261 1.12 -22.64 3.23
C LYS A 261 0.06 -21.85 2.47
N LEU A 262 0.51 -21.07 1.50
CA LEU A 262 -0.39 -20.34 0.62
C LEU A 262 -1.42 -21.27 -0.04
N THR A 263 -0.98 -22.41 -0.56
CA THR A 263 -1.86 -23.43 -1.15
C THR A 263 -2.86 -23.99 -0.15
N ALA A 264 -2.42 -24.26 1.09
CA ALA A 264 -3.28 -24.77 2.15
C ALA A 264 -4.33 -23.73 2.57
N ASP A 265 -3.93 -22.48 2.73
CA ASP A 265 -4.83 -21.38 3.09
C ASP A 265 -5.88 -21.16 1.98
N LEU A 266 -5.47 -21.25 0.72
CA LEU A 266 -6.36 -21.18 -0.45
C LEU A 266 -7.32 -22.37 -0.56
N ARG A 267 -6.97 -23.55 -0.06
CA ARG A 267 -7.89 -24.71 -0.01
C ARG A 267 -8.95 -24.54 1.07
N LYS A 268 -8.64 -23.79 2.14
CA LYS A 268 -9.57 -23.48 3.22
C LYS A 268 -10.51 -22.34 2.86
N GLY A 269 -10.06 -21.39 2.03
CA GLY A 269 -10.92 -20.32 1.52
C GLY A 269 -12.01 -20.85 0.60
N ALA A 270 -13.24 -20.35 0.74
CA ALA A 270 -14.30 -20.58 -0.24
C ALA A 270 -13.90 -19.93 -1.57
N LYS A 271 -14.26 -20.53 -2.71
CA LYS A 271 -13.90 -19.99 -4.06
C LYS A 271 -14.33 -18.54 -4.32
N ASN A 272 -15.26 -18.02 -3.53
CA ASN A 272 -15.80 -16.66 -3.62
C ASN A 272 -15.34 -15.73 -2.48
N ASP A 273 -14.49 -16.19 -1.56
CA ASP A 273 -13.95 -15.38 -0.48
C ASP A 273 -12.91 -14.39 -1.04
N ALA A 274 -12.89 -13.16 -0.54
CA ALA A 274 -11.92 -12.12 -0.86
C ALA A 274 -10.47 -12.64 -0.70
N TYR A 275 -10.20 -13.43 0.36
CA TYR A 275 -8.88 -14.03 0.57
C TYR A 275 -8.48 -15.01 -0.54
N TYR A 276 -9.44 -15.81 -1.03
CA TYR A 276 -9.22 -16.77 -2.12
C TYR A 276 -8.91 -16.05 -3.44
N LEU A 277 -9.68 -15.01 -3.73
CA LEU A 277 -9.49 -14.19 -4.93
C LEU A 277 -8.15 -13.47 -4.89
N ASP A 278 -7.78 -12.84 -3.77
CA ASP A 278 -6.52 -12.11 -3.59
C ASP A 278 -5.26 -12.93 -3.85
N ASN A 279 -5.33 -14.24 -3.61
CA ASN A 279 -4.20 -15.15 -3.76
C ASN A 279 -4.30 -16.04 -5.02
N GLN A 280 -5.25 -15.76 -5.92
CA GLN A 280 -5.54 -16.62 -7.06
C GLN A 280 -4.47 -16.61 -8.17
N SER A 281 -3.77 -15.50 -8.44
CA SER A 281 -2.65 -15.55 -9.41
C SER A 281 -1.46 -16.34 -8.89
N LYS A 282 -1.29 -16.37 -7.56
CA LYS A 282 -0.35 -17.29 -6.91
C LYS A 282 -0.86 -18.73 -6.98
N LEU A 283 -2.19 -18.99 -6.98
CA LEU A 283 -2.76 -20.31 -7.33
C LEU A 283 -2.44 -20.73 -8.76
N GLU A 284 -2.36 -19.82 -9.74
CA GLU A 284 -1.99 -20.19 -11.11
C GLU A 284 -0.53 -20.64 -11.19
N LEU A 285 0.36 -19.96 -10.46
CA LEU A 285 1.77 -20.37 -10.33
C LEU A 285 1.89 -21.76 -9.69
N VAL A 286 1.11 -22.03 -8.65
CA VAL A 286 1.05 -23.35 -7.97
C VAL A 286 0.34 -24.40 -8.82
N GLY A 287 -0.76 -24.04 -9.48
CA GLY A 287 -1.62 -24.92 -10.26
C GLY A 287 -0.96 -25.44 -11.52
N ARG A 288 -0.04 -24.66 -12.12
CA ARG A 288 0.77 -25.10 -13.27
C ARG A 288 1.76 -26.22 -12.93
N TYR A 289 2.18 -26.35 -11.67
CA TYR A 289 3.22 -27.31 -11.28
C TYR A 289 2.77 -28.34 -10.24
N GLY A 290 1.89 -28.01 -9.31
CA GLY A 290 1.67 -28.77 -8.08
C GLY A 290 2.85 -28.60 -7.11
N THR A 291 2.58 -28.50 -5.81
CA THR A 291 3.60 -28.19 -4.78
C THR A 291 4.80 -29.15 -4.80
N LYS A 292 4.56 -30.45 -5.06
CA LYS A 292 5.62 -31.46 -5.19
C LYS A 292 6.57 -31.18 -6.37
N ARG A 293 6.04 -30.83 -7.54
CA ARG A 293 6.84 -30.51 -8.73
C ARG A 293 7.52 -29.15 -8.62
N TYR A 294 6.88 -28.21 -7.94
CA TYR A 294 7.51 -26.93 -7.63
C TYR A 294 8.74 -27.15 -6.75
N ARG A 295 8.61 -27.90 -5.65
CA ARG A 295 9.74 -28.23 -4.77
C ARG A 295 10.89 -28.89 -5.52
N SER A 296 10.62 -29.86 -6.41
CA SER A 296 11.68 -30.55 -7.15
C SER A 296 12.40 -29.68 -8.20
N ARG A 297 11.77 -28.57 -8.62
CA ARG A 297 12.32 -27.63 -9.61
C ARG A 297 12.81 -26.32 -8.99
N TYR A 298 12.55 -26.11 -7.70
CA TYR A 298 12.98 -24.93 -6.97
C TYR A 298 14.50 -24.84 -7.01
N LYS A 299 15.00 -23.68 -7.43
CA LYS A 299 16.43 -23.37 -7.49
C LYS A 299 16.74 -22.30 -6.47
N ASP A 300 17.67 -22.60 -5.59
CA ASP A 300 18.16 -21.64 -4.61
C ASP A 300 19.44 -20.95 -5.10
N TYR A 301 19.44 -19.62 -5.08
CA TYR A 301 20.53 -18.76 -5.50
C TYR A 301 21.22 -18.06 -4.32
N THR A 302 20.89 -18.42 -3.06
CA THR A 302 21.52 -17.86 -1.86
C THR A 302 23.00 -18.25 -1.67
N ALA A 303 23.46 -19.32 -2.32
CA ALA A 303 24.85 -19.75 -2.26
C ALA A 303 25.80 -18.76 -2.96
N LYS A 304 27.00 -18.54 -2.37
CA LYS A 304 28.03 -17.64 -2.92
C LYS A 304 28.39 -17.94 -4.38
N SER A 305 28.42 -19.20 -4.79
CA SER A 305 28.71 -19.61 -6.18
C SER A 305 27.58 -19.21 -7.14
N SER A 306 26.32 -19.34 -6.73
CA SER A 306 25.15 -18.91 -7.49
C SER A 306 25.11 -17.39 -7.63
N LEU A 307 25.32 -16.65 -6.53
CA LEU A 307 25.45 -15.19 -6.56
C LEU A 307 26.57 -14.72 -7.49
N SER A 308 27.74 -15.37 -7.42
CA SER A 308 28.88 -15.01 -8.30
C SER A 308 28.56 -15.23 -9.77
N LYS A 309 27.82 -16.30 -10.12
CA LYS A 309 27.35 -16.55 -11.50
C LYS A 309 26.36 -15.49 -11.94
N LEU A 310 25.43 -15.11 -11.07
CA LEU A 310 24.44 -14.07 -11.33
C LEU A 310 25.13 -12.71 -11.55
N GLN A 311 26.02 -12.31 -10.64
CA GLN A 311 26.80 -11.07 -10.72
C GLN A 311 27.64 -10.99 -12.00
N LYS A 312 28.27 -12.09 -12.43
CA LYS A 312 29.07 -12.08 -13.68
C LYS A 312 28.25 -11.70 -14.90
N LYS A 313 26.96 -12.05 -14.94
CA LYS A 313 26.07 -11.73 -16.06
C LYS A 313 25.31 -10.42 -15.87
N LEU A 314 24.92 -10.09 -14.64
CA LEU A 314 24.14 -8.87 -14.34
C LEU A 314 24.99 -7.68 -13.91
N GLY A 315 26.29 -7.83 -13.70
CA GLY A 315 27.15 -6.77 -13.19
C GLY A 315 26.95 -6.50 -11.70
N ARG A 316 27.76 -5.58 -11.15
CA ARG A 316 27.74 -5.23 -9.71
C ARG A 316 26.46 -4.51 -9.30
N HIS A 317 25.89 -3.66 -10.17
CA HIS A 317 24.64 -2.94 -9.87
C HIS A 317 23.42 -3.85 -10.09
N SER A 318 23.34 -4.93 -9.33
CA SER A 318 22.28 -5.93 -9.38
C SER A 318 21.99 -6.49 -7.99
N GLY A 319 20.98 -7.34 -7.85
CA GLY A 319 20.67 -7.96 -6.57
C GLY A 319 19.78 -9.17 -6.65
N LEU A 320 19.54 -9.78 -5.49
CA LEU A 320 18.68 -10.94 -5.31
C LEU A 320 17.47 -10.55 -4.46
N HIS A 321 16.28 -10.82 -4.98
CA HIS A 321 15.01 -10.59 -4.31
C HIS A 321 14.43 -11.94 -3.86
N LEU A 322 14.24 -12.11 -2.56
CA LEU A 322 13.96 -13.40 -1.92
C LEU A 322 12.63 -13.43 -1.19
N ASP A 323 11.91 -14.54 -1.26
CA ASP A 323 10.89 -14.82 -0.24
C ASP A 323 11.55 -14.87 1.14
N ILE A 324 10.88 -14.25 2.11
CA ILE A 324 11.42 -14.08 3.46
C ILE A 324 11.84 -15.41 4.10
N ARG A 325 11.21 -16.55 3.79
CA ARG A 325 11.66 -17.84 4.34
C ARG A 325 13.01 -18.27 3.79
N SER A 326 13.26 -18.06 2.49
CA SER A 326 14.55 -18.35 1.88
C SER A 326 15.64 -17.47 2.48
N PHE A 327 15.34 -16.19 2.74
CA PHE A 327 16.26 -15.30 3.43
C PHE A 327 16.54 -15.75 4.87
N MET A 328 15.51 -16.11 5.64
CA MET A 328 15.68 -16.56 7.03
C MET A 328 16.46 -17.87 7.15
N GLN A 329 16.46 -18.73 6.14
CA GLN A 329 17.31 -19.92 6.11
C GLN A 329 18.79 -19.59 5.86
N HIS A 330 19.06 -18.48 5.16
CA HIS A 330 20.39 -18.11 4.71
C HIS A 330 20.67 -16.60 4.91
N PRO A 331 20.57 -16.04 6.13
CA PRO A 331 20.76 -14.59 6.34
C PRO A 331 22.18 -14.10 5.96
N SER A 332 23.17 -15.00 5.95
CA SER A 332 24.53 -14.73 5.46
C SER A 332 24.59 -14.38 3.95
N VAL A 333 23.52 -14.64 3.19
CA VAL A 333 23.40 -14.22 1.78
C VAL A 333 23.64 -12.72 1.60
N LYS A 334 23.20 -11.89 2.56
CA LYS A 334 23.45 -10.44 2.53
C LYS A 334 24.93 -10.12 2.50
N TYR A 335 25.71 -10.74 3.39
CA TYR A 335 27.16 -10.54 3.45
C TYR A 335 27.83 -10.93 2.13
N TYR A 336 27.48 -12.10 1.57
CA TYR A 336 28.06 -12.54 0.30
C TYR A 336 27.65 -11.67 -0.89
N ALA A 337 26.40 -11.20 -0.92
CA ALA A 337 25.92 -10.27 -1.94
C ALA A 337 26.68 -8.94 -1.88
N HIS A 338 26.87 -8.38 -0.67
CA HIS A 338 27.62 -7.13 -0.48
C HIS A 338 29.08 -7.23 -0.91
N GLN A 339 29.75 -8.37 -0.66
CA GLN A 339 31.11 -8.62 -1.19
C GLN A 339 31.17 -8.54 -2.72
N LEU A 340 30.07 -8.86 -3.41
CA LEU A 340 29.94 -8.81 -4.86
C LEU A 340 29.40 -7.44 -5.37
N GLY A 341 29.14 -6.50 -4.47
CA GLY A 341 28.52 -5.21 -4.76
C GLY A 341 27.01 -5.29 -5.02
N MET A 342 26.38 -6.42 -4.72
CA MET A 342 24.97 -6.68 -4.94
C MET A 342 24.12 -6.33 -3.73
N LYS A 343 22.83 -6.03 -3.93
CA LYS A 343 21.83 -5.86 -2.87
C LYS A 343 20.98 -7.12 -2.65
N VAL A 344 20.35 -7.23 -1.48
CA VAL A 344 19.34 -8.24 -1.16
C VAL A 344 18.05 -7.58 -0.71
N TYR A 345 16.95 -7.85 -1.42
CA TYR A 345 15.60 -7.45 -0.99
C TYR A 345 14.81 -8.68 -0.59
N THR A 346 13.80 -8.49 0.26
CA THR A 346 12.88 -9.55 0.64
C THR A 346 11.43 -9.20 0.29
N TYR A 347 10.64 -10.21 0.00
CA TYR A 347 9.18 -10.13 -0.15
C TYR A 347 8.54 -11.30 0.60
N SER A 348 7.21 -11.37 0.68
CA SER A 348 6.54 -12.55 1.23
C SER A 348 5.29 -12.96 0.48
N LEU A 349 5.14 -14.26 0.28
CA LEU A 349 3.90 -14.84 -0.22
C LEU A 349 2.83 -15.06 0.86
N ASN A 350 3.20 -14.99 2.15
CA ASN A 350 2.30 -15.26 3.28
C ASN A 350 1.89 -13.98 4.05
N GLY A 351 1.97 -12.81 3.40
CA GLY A 351 1.49 -11.53 3.93
C GLY A 351 2.53 -10.71 4.71
N SER A 352 2.28 -9.40 4.81
CA SER A 352 3.19 -8.42 5.44
C SER A 352 3.43 -8.66 6.92
N GLU A 353 2.40 -9.07 7.68
CA GLU A 353 2.57 -9.39 9.11
C GLU A 353 3.54 -10.56 9.32
N TYR A 354 3.42 -11.61 8.50
CA TYR A 354 4.36 -12.72 8.54
C TYR A 354 5.77 -12.26 8.17
N HIS A 355 5.91 -11.45 7.13
CA HIS A 355 7.20 -10.88 6.70
C HIS A 355 7.87 -10.09 7.84
N GLN A 356 7.15 -9.14 8.43
CA GLN A 356 7.64 -8.31 9.54
C GLN A 356 8.01 -9.16 10.75
N SER A 357 7.18 -10.14 11.12
CA SER A 357 7.47 -11.05 12.24
C SER A 357 8.75 -11.87 12.03
N GLN A 358 9.21 -12.08 10.79
CA GLN A 358 10.50 -12.69 10.54
C GLN A 358 11.65 -11.69 10.63
N LEU A 359 11.47 -10.48 10.09
CA LEU A 359 12.49 -9.42 10.13
C LEU A 359 12.83 -9.02 11.58
N ILE A 360 11.84 -8.95 12.48
CA ILE A 360 12.06 -8.62 13.91
C ILE A 360 12.96 -9.65 14.62
N LYS A 361 13.04 -10.88 14.13
CA LYS A 361 13.89 -11.93 14.72
C LYS A 361 15.37 -11.75 14.37
N LEU A 362 15.69 -10.85 13.44
CA LEU A 362 17.05 -10.62 12.98
C LEU A 362 17.65 -9.40 13.70
N PRO A 363 18.95 -9.44 14.04
CA PRO A 363 19.64 -8.22 14.45
C PRO A 363 19.68 -7.24 13.27
N THR A 364 19.66 -5.94 13.55
CA THR A 364 19.64 -4.87 12.54
C THR A 364 20.71 -5.04 11.45
N ALA A 365 21.93 -5.48 11.81
CA ALA A 365 23.01 -5.70 10.86
C ALA A 365 22.70 -6.79 9.80
N GLN A 366 21.84 -7.77 10.15
CA GLN A 366 21.44 -8.88 9.29
C GLN A 366 20.12 -8.65 8.55
N LEU A 367 19.41 -7.54 8.78
CA LEU A 367 18.24 -7.17 7.98
C LEU A 367 18.62 -7.06 6.50
N PRO A 368 17.74 -7.39 5.55
CA PRO A 368 18.01 -7.20 4.12
C PRO A 368 18.23 -5.71 3.80
N ASP A 369 18.68 -5.40 2.58
CA ASP A 369 18.82 -4.01 2.14
C ASP A 369 17.46 -3.34 1.93
N GLY A 370 16.45 -4.13 1.55
CA GLY A 370 15.08 -3.65 1.48
C GLY A 370 14.00 -4.73 1.64
N ALA A 371 12.77 -4.26 1.81
CA ALA A 371 11.58 -5.09 1.94
C ALA A 371 10.47 -4.55 1.03
N ILE A 372 9.91 -5.43 0.21
CA ILE A 372 8.74 -5.17 -0.64
C ILE A 372 7.51 -5.65 0.14
N VAL A 373 6.64 -4.71 0.54
CA VAL A 373 5.60 -4.94 1.56
C VAL A 373 4.27 -4.28 1.22
N ASP A 374 3.19 -4.87 1.71
CA ASP A 374 1.87 -4.24 1.84
C ASP A 374 1.75 -3.68 3.28
N ALA A 375 2.52 -2.64 3.63
CA ALA A 375 2.49 -1.99 4.94
C ALA A 375 3.08 -0.57 4.84
N THR A 376 2.69 0.35 5.72
CA THR A 376 3.23 1.72 5.71
C THR A 376 4.68 1.77 6.19
N PRO A 377 5.46 2.80 5.78
CA PRO A 377 6.80 3.00 6.31
C PRO A 377 6.80 3.17 7.83
N TYR A 378 5.83 3.90 8.38
CA TYR A 378 5.65 4.02 9.83
C TYR A 378 5.60 2.64 10.51
N LYS A 379 4.72 1.74 10.05
CA LYS A 379 4.53 0.44 10.68
C LYS A 379 5.78 -0.43 10.65
N ILE A 380 6.49 -0.45 9.52
CA ILE A 380 7.76 -1.16 9.38
C ILE A 380 8.82 -0.56 10.31
N CYS A 381 9.01 0.75 10.25
CA CYS A 381 10.06 1.44 10.99
C CYS A 381 9.82 1.37 12.50
N GLN A 382 8.56 1.48 12.95
CA GLN A 382 8.23 1.37 14.35
C GLN A 382 8.50 -0.04 14.89
N ARG A 383 8.12 -1.08 14.15
CA ARG A 383 8.31 -2.46 14.62
C ARG A 383 9.76 -2.93 14.60
N LEU A 384 10.55 -2.47 13.64
CA LEU A 384 11.95 -2.91 13.50
C LEU A 384 12.94 -2.03 14.26
N PHE A 385 12.64 -0.73 14.43
CA PHE A 385 13.61 0.25 14.92
C PHE A 385 13.07 1.14 16.04
N ASN A 386 11.81 0.99 16.47
CA ASN A 386 11.20 1.85 17.47
C ASN A 386 11.23 3.34 17.08
N ALA A 387 11.04 3.64 15.79
CA ALA A 387 11.30 4.95 15.20
C ALA A 387 10.35 6.09 15.66
N ALA A 388 9.28 5.78 16.40
CA ALA A 388 8.26 6.71 16.89
C ALA A 388 8.10 6.67 18.42
N VAL A 389 9.21 6.54 19.14
CA VAL A 389 9.26 6.64 20.61
C VAL A 389 9.06 8.11 21.03
N PRO A 390 8.17 8.41 22.01
CA PRO A 390 7.95 9.77 22.47
C PRO A 390 9.21 10.33 23.16
N THR A 391 9.65 11.52 22.73
CA THR A 391 10.80 12.21 23.33
C THR A 391 10.46 12.97 24.61
N LYS A 392 9.17 13.17 24.90
CA LYS A 392 8.63 13.89 26.07
C LYS A 392 9.16 15.32 26.18
N ARG A 393 9.33 15.99 25.05
CA ARG A 393 9.76 17.40 24.94
C ARG A 393 8.58 18.36 24.84
N TYR A 394 7.44 17.88 24.37
CA TYR A 394 6.21 18.66 24.23
C TYR A 394 5.19 18.25 25.29
N GLU A 395 4.64 19.23 25.99
CA GLU A 395 3.58 19.04 27.00
C GLU A 395 2.22 19.48 26.42
N PRO A 396 1.32 18.55 26.09
CA PRO A 396 0.08 18.85 25.40
C PRO A 396 -1.00 19.47 26.28
N SER A 397 -1.70 20.45 25.72
CA SER A 397 -2.78 21.19 26.37
C SER A 397 -4.18 20.70 25.98
N SER A 398 -4.33 20.07 24.82
CA SER A 398 -5.63 19.56 24.36
C SER A 398 -5.91 18.13 24.86
N HIS A 399 -7.18 17.73 24.86
CA HIS A 399 -7.57 16.36 25.18
C HIS A 399 -6.92 15.33 24.23
N LEU A 400 -6.90 15.63 22.93
CA LEU A 400 -6.30 14.76 21.91
C LEU A 400 -4.78 14.71 22.04
N GLY A 401 -4.13 15.84 22.26
CA GLY A 401 -2.67 15.88 22.48
C GLY A 401 -2.25 15.08 23.71
N ARG A 402 -2.96 15.23 24.84
CA ARG A 402 -2.72 14.41 26.04
C ARG A 402 -2.88 12.91 25.78
N TYR A 403 -3.88 12.52 24.98
CA TYR A 403 -4.04 11.13 24.58
C TYR A 403 -2.84 10.65 23.76
N ILE A 404 -2.46 11.37 22.70
CA ILE A 404 -1.28 11.04 21.88
C ILE A 404 -0.02 10.91 22.76
N ALA A 405 0.21 11.84 23.69
CA ALA A 405 1.34 11.77 24.61
C ALA A 405 1.27 10.55 25.54
N SER A 406 0.08 10.16 25.99
CA SER A 406 -0.13 9.01 26.88
C SER A 406 0.03 7.65 26.19
N LEU A 407 -0.07 7.58 24.85
CA LEU A 407 -0.04 6.31 24.12
C LEU A 407 1.26 5.53 24.36
N PRO A 408 1.21 4.21 24.61
CA PRO A 408 2.42 3.40 24.67
C PRO A 408 3.23 3.43 23.37
N GLN A 409 4.48 2.96 23.44
CA GLN A 409 5.38 2.91 22.30
C GLN A 409 4.84 2.00 21.17
N ASP A 410 4.10 0.94 21.52
CA ASP A 410 3.55 -0.01 20.56
C ASP A 410 2.17 0.41 20.00
N ALA A 411 1.71 1.64 20.24
CA ALA A 411 0.47 2.14 19.63
C ALA A 411 0.53 2.11 18.10
N ASP A 412 -0.57 1.73 17.46
CA ASP A 412 -0.69 1.57 16.00
C ASP A 412 -1.26 2.84 15.34
N PHE A 413 -0.39 3.78 14.99
CA PHE A 413 -0.80 5.04 14.38
C PHE A 413 -1.33 4.91 12.93
N ASP A 414 -1.18 3.76 12.25
CA ASP A 414 -1.91 3.51 10.98
C ASP A 414 -3.42 3.46 11.23
N ARG A 415 -3.83 3.09 12.45
CA ARG A 415 -5.22 2.98 12.90
C ARG A 415 -5.61 4.12 13.85
N PHE A 416 -4.92 5.26 13.76
CA PHE A 416 -5.14 6.39 14.68
C PHE A 416 -6.61 6.87 14.70
N ASN A 417 -7.27 6.94 13.54
CA ASN A 417 -8.68 7.33 13.49
C ASN A 417 -9.60 6.36 14.24
N GLU A 418 -9.30 5.06 14.19
CA GLU A 418 -10.02 4.03 14.95
C GLU A 418 -9.70 4.13 16.44
N MET A 419 -8.43 4.37 16.80
CA MET A 419 -7.99 4.56 18.19
C MET A 419 -8.71 5.72 18.89
N ARG A 420 -9.04 6.79 18.17
CA ARG A 420 -9.79 7.93 18.73
C ARG A 420 -11.14 7.53 19.31
N GLY A 421 -11.75 6.45 18.82
CA GLY A 421 -13.00 5.91 19.36
C GLY A 421 -12.85 5.22 20.71
N TYR A 422 -11.63 4.95 21.16
CA TYR A 422 -11.32 4.24 22.42
C TYR A 422 -10.69 5.14 23.49
N GLN A 423 -10.56 6.44 23.18
CA GLN A 423 -9.85 7.40 24.01
C GLN A 423 -10.53 7.60 25.37
N THR A 424 -11.87 7.67 25.40
CA THR A 424 -12.66 7.92 26.62
C THR A 424 -12.66 6.73 27.57
N GLU A 425 -12.47 5.52 27.05
CA GLU A 425 -12.42 4.28 27.80
C GLU A 425 -10.99 3.97 28.30
N GLY A 426 -9.99 4.77 27.91
CA GLY A 426 -8.59 4.56 28.30
C GLY A 426 -7.91 3.41 27.56
N TYR A 427 -8.35 3.10 26.33
CA TYR A 427 -7.76 2.07 25.48
C TYR A 427 -7.10 2.66 24.22
N TYR A 428 -6.28 1.83 23.59
CA TYR A 428 -5.63 2.11 22.32
C TYR A 428 -5.47 0.81 21.52
N LEU A 429 -5.15 0.92 20.23
CA LEU A 429 -4.81 -0.22 19.40
C LEU A 429 -3.30 -0.38 19.40
N SER A 430 -2.81 -1.52 19.89
CA SER A 430 -1.42 -1.93 19.83
C SER A 430 -1.11 -2.60 18.49
N LEU A 431 0.10 -2.37 18.00
CA LEU A 431 0.69 -3.07 16.87
C LEU A 431 0.70 -4.59 17.07
N GLY A 432 0.89 -5.08 18.30
CA GLY A 432 1.06 -6.51 18.57
C GLY A 432 -0.18 -7.21 19.12
N SER A 433 -0.97 -6.53 19.95
CA SER A 433 -2.02 -7.17 20.76
C SER A 433 -3.44 -6.74 20.42
N GLY A 434 -3.64 -5.85 19.45
CA GLY A 434 -4.95 -5.26 19.19
C GLY A 434 -5.34 -4.29 20.32
N LEU A 435 -6.60 -4.28 20.75
CA LEU A 435 -7.08 -3.35 21.78
C LEU A 435 -6.40 -3.60 23.14
N ALA A 436 -5.79 -2.56 23.72
CA ALA A 436 -5.05 -2.63 24.97
C ALA A 436 -5.32 -1.39 25.86
N PRO A 437 -5.28 -1.52 27.20
CA PRO A 437 -5.45 -0.39 28.11
C PRO A 437 -4.17 0.46 28.16
N ILE A 438 -4.32 1.78 28.24
CA ILE A 438 -3.19 2.74 28.38
C ILE A 438 -2.52 2.60 29.75
N ASN A 439 -3.32 2.50 30.81
CA ASN A 439 -2.84 2.29 32.17
C ASN A 439 -2.90 0.81 32.52
N ARG A 440 -1.73 0.14 32.54
CA ARG A 440 -1.62 -1.21 33.10
C ARG A 440 -1.69 -1.11 34.62
N THR A 441 -2.89 -1.21 35.21
CA THR A 441 -2.97 -1.68 36.60
C THR A 441 -2.53 -3.14 36.57
N PRO A 442 -1.48 -3.56 37.28
CA PRO A 442 -1.07 -4.96 37.30
C PRO A 442 -2.21 -5.79 37.91
N VAL A 443 -3.00 -6.43 37.06
CA VAL A 443 -3.95 -7.44 37.52
C VAL A 443 -3.09 -8.61 38.00
N LYS A 444 -3.06 -8.84 39.32
CA LYS A 444 -2.58 -10.10 39.87
C LYS A 444 -3.40 -11.20 39.19
N VAL A 445 -2.78 -11.92 38.26
CA VAL A 445 -3.34 -13.16 37.75
C VAL A 445 -3.32 -14.13 38.92
N VAL A 446 -4.45 -14.27 39.60
CA VAL A 446 -4.66 -15.38 40.53
C VAL A 446 -4.72 -16.63 39.65
N PRO A 447 -3.83 -17.61 39.84
CA PRO A 447 -3.92 -18.87 39.11
C PRO A 447 -5.30 -19.48 39.36
N ASN A 448 -6.12 -19.54 38.31
CA ASN A 448 -7.45 -20.14 38.43
C ASN A 448 -7.27 -21.66 38.39
N ASN A 449 -7.08 -22.27 39.56
CA ASN A 449 -6.91 -23.73 39.72
C ASN A 449 -8.24 -24.50 39.62
N ILE A 450 -9.26 -23.95 38.95
CA ILE A 450 -10.51 -24.66 38.70
C ILE A 450 -10.36 -25.41 37.36
N PRO A 451 -10.40 -26.75 37.35
CA PRO A 451 -10.34 -27.51 36.11
C PRO A 451 -11.53 -27.12 35.24
N THR A 452 -11.26 -26.50 34.09
CA THR A 452 -12.29 -26.24 33.09
C THR A 452 -12.64 -27.57 32.42
N PRO A 453 -13.91 -28.02 32.41
CA PRO A 453 -14.28 -29.20 31.64
C PRO A 453 -14.00 -28.93 30.16
N LEU A 454 -13.27 -29.83 29.51
CA LEU A 454 -13.05 -29.82 28.07
C LEU A 454 -14.41 -29.98 27.36
N LEU A 455 -14.89 -28.90 26.73
CA LEU A 455 -15.93 -28.97 25.70
C LEU A 455 -15.31 -28.62 24.35
N GLU A 456 -15.66 -29.42 23.36
CA GLU A 456 -14.98 -29.56 22.08
C GLU A 456 -15.09 -28.35 21.14
N HIS A 457 -15.84 -27.31 21.50
CA HIS A 457 -15.91 -26.06 20.74
C HIS A 457 -16.01 -24.84 21.67
N GLY A 458 -14.93 -24.07 21.74
CA GLY A 458 -14.73 -22.97 22.70
C GLY A 458 -15.44 -21.67 22.33
N PHE A 459 -16.71 -21.56 22.70
CA PHE A 459 -17.31 -20.28 23.07
C PHE A 459 -17.68 -20.33 24.56
N PRO A 460 -17.46 -19.25 25.33
CA PRO A 460 -17.97 -19.19 26.70
C PRO A 460 -19.50 -19.19 26.66
N THR A 461 -20.12 -20.07 27.44
CA THR A 461 -21.57 -20.02 27.69
C THR A 461 -21.87 -18.76 28.51
N ILE A 462 -22.54 -17.78 27.90
CA ILE A 462 -23.07 -16.62 28.63
C ILE A 462 -24.28 -17.11 29.42
N THR A 463 -24.14 -17.30 30.73
CA THR A 463 -25.24 -17.86 31.55
C THR A 463 -26.09 -16.81 32.27
N ASP A 464 -25.73 -15.52 32.23
CA ASP A 464 -26.27 -14.57 33.22
C ASP A 464 -26.93 -13.32 32.61
N GLU A 465 -27.18 -13.26 31.30
CA GLU A 465 -27.82 -12.09 30.67
C GLU A 465 -29.19 -12.43 30.08
N LYS A 466 -30.24 -11.74 30.54
CA LYS A 466 -31.54 -11.74 29.86
C LYS A 466 -31.39 -10.94 28.55
N ILE A 467 -31.25 -11.66 27.45
CA ILE A 467 -31.27 -11.08 26.10
C ILE A 467 -32.73 -10.69 25.79
N ASP A 468 -32.96 -9.39 25.64
CA ASP A 468 -34.23 -8.87 25.15
C ASP A 468 -34.24 -8.98 23.61
N ASN A 469 -35.16 -9.77 23.07
CA ASN A 469 -35.25 -10.07 21.64
C ASN A 469 -36.28 -9.17 20.91
N ASP A 470 -36.94 -8.25 21.62
CA ASP A 470 -37.93 -7.34 21.02
C ASP A 470 -37.35 -5.94 20.84
N THR A 471 -36.55 -5.71 19.80
CA THR A 471 -36.49 -4.44 19.05
C THR A 471 -35.62 -4.57 17.81
N GLY A 472 -36.08 -4.00 16.69
CA GLY A 472 -35.41 -4.05 15.40
C GLY A 472 -34.01 -3.41 15.37
N GLU A 473 -33.14 -4.04 14.59
CA GLU A 473 -31.86 -3.55 14.03
C GLU A 473 -30.73 -3.07 14.97
N THR A 474 -30.81 -3.17 16.30
CA THR A 474 -29.63 -2.92 17.15
C THR A 474 -29.64 -3.74 18.43
N ILE A 475 -28.56 -4.51 18.67
CA ILE A 475 -28.31 -5.17 19.96
C ILE A 475 -27.74 -4.12 20.92
N ILE A 476 -28.48 -3.76 21.96
CA ILE A 476 -28.01 -2.88 23.05
C ILE A 476 -27.64 -3.74 24.26
N LEU A 477 -26.36 -3.84 24.56
CA LEU A 477 -25.87 -4.49 25.79
C LEU A 477 -26.01 -3.51 26.96
N ARG A 478 -26.89 -3.81 27.93
CA ARG A 478 -27.01 -3.05 29.19
C ARG A 478 -26.20 -3.74 30.28
N LEU A 479 -25.11 -3.10 30.71
CA LEU A 479 -24.35 -3.55 31.88
C LEU A 479 -25.19 -3.37 33.17
N PRO A 480 -25.16 -4.32 34.11
CA PRO A 480 -25.89 -4.18 35.37
C PRO A 480 -25.32 -3.04 36.23
N GLN A 481 -26.21 -2.22 36.79
CA GLN A 481 -25.83 -1.25 37.82
C GLN A 481 -25.34 -1.98 39.07
N ARG A 482 -24.18 -1.56 39.60
CA ARG A 482 -23.67 -2.05 40.89
C ARG A 482 -24.69 -1.78 42.00
N GLN A 483 -25.21 -2.85 42.62
CA GLN A 483 -25.79 -2.74 43.94
C GLN A 483 -24.67 -2.44 44.93
N ALA A 484 -24.79 -1.33 45.63
CA ALA A 484 -23.94 -1.01 46.76
C ALA A 484 -24.22 -2.00 47.90
N LYS A 485 -23.15 -2.64 48.41
CA LYS A 485 -23.05 -3.12 49.79
C LYS A 485 -21.69 -2.73 50.32
#